data_AF-A0A2D7XKL9-F1
#
_entry.id   AF-A0A2D7XKL9-F1
#
_cell.length_a   1.000
_cell.length_b   1.000
_cell.length_c   1.000
_cell.angle_alpha   90.00
_cell.angle_beta   90.00
_cell.angle_gamma   90.00
#
_symmetry.space_group_name_H-M   'P 1'
#
loop_
_entity.id
_entity.type
_entity.pdbx_description
1 polymer ?
#
loop_
_entity_poly.entity_id
_entity_poly.type
_entity_poly.pdbx_seq_one_letter_code
_entity_poly.pdbx_strand_id
1 'polypeptide(L)'
;MNIAKRIEKAWSVLLNQKSRNYLLRSKVDQNIAITNSNLSASFLGNRQMANHNTADIKYCLNQIVEKNITDVSAAELNVELIFLKHQQKLNKRLVENSQALISALEQLQQAHERVMKTNEEIVTFNLKMLEATSEIISSDEMPIPMRLDMNEISTEVEKIEKGCLLSDKRIQKSITQVDEISVKNETLSKELNDKREKILKNRERIASVRADLSVWTQ
;
A
#
# COMPACT_ATOMS: atom_id res chain seq x y z
N MET A 1 -44.65 -3.28 10.19
CA MET A 1 -44.17 -4.22 9.14
C MET A 1 -44.04 -5.59 9.78
N ASN A 2 -44.57 -6.67 9.18
CA ASN A 2 -44.41 -8.04 9.72
C ASN A 2 -42.90 -8.39 9.83
N ILE A 3 -42.51 -9.11 10.89
CA ILE A 3 -41.12 -9.50 11.16
C ILE A 3 -40.44 -10.20 9.97
N ALA A 4 -41.15 -11.06 9.24
CA ALA A 4 -40.61 -11.76 8.09
C ALA A 4 -40.20 -10.78 6.99
N LYS A 5 -41.00 -9.73 6.74
CA LYS A 5 -40.65 -8.66 5.80
C LYS A 5 -39.47 -7.82 6.28
N ARG A 6 -39.29 -7.66 7.60
CA ARG A 6 -38.11 -6.99 8.17
C ARG A 6 -36.84 -7.80 7.95
N ILE A 7 -36.92 -9.10 8.21
CA ILE A 7 -35.82 -10.05 7.97
C ILE A 7 -35.43 -10.04 6.48
N GLU A 8 -36.41 -10.12 5.57
CA GLU A 8 -36.16 -10.06 4.12
C GLU A 8 -35.50 -8.74 3.70
N LYS A 9 -35.98 -7.61 4.24
CA LYS A 9 -35.36 -6.30 4.00
C LYS A 9 -33.93 -6.23 4.54
N ALA A 10 -33.68 -6.76 5.74
CA ALA A 10 -32.34 -6.80 6.33
C ALA A 10 -31.39 -7.64 5.47
N TRP A 11 -31.83 -8.78 4.92
CA TRP A 11 -31.06 -9.57 3.97
C TRP A 11 -30.68 -8.79 2.71
N SER A 12 -31.64 -8.07 2.11
CA SER A 12 -31.37 -7.24 0.94
C SER A 12 -30.28 -6.19 1.22
N VAL A 13 -30.34 -5.54 2.39
CA VAL A 13 -29.33 -4.57 2.82
C VAL A 13 -27.97 -5.24 3.02
N LEU A 14 -27.91 -6.38 3.72
CA LEU A 14 -26.65 -7.12 3.95
C LEU A 14 -26.01 -7.60 2.64
N LEU A 15 -26.81 -8.05 1.67
CA LEU A 15 -26.31 -8.47 0.34
C LEU A 15 -25.75 -7.28 -0.45
N ASN A 16 -26.40 -6.12 -0.38
CA ASN A 16 -25.87 -4.90 -0.98
C ASN A 16 -24.56 -4.47 -0.30
N GLN A 17 -24.50 -4.50 1.03
CA GLN A 17 -23.29 -4.22 1.79
C GLN A 17 -22.15 -5.17 1.44
N LYS A 18 -22.44 -6.46 1.29
CA LYS A 18 -21.47 -7.45 0.83
C LYS A 18 -20.87 -7.02 -0.52
N SER A 19 -21.71 -6.72 -1.51
CA SER A 19 -21.26 -6.24 -2.83
C SER A 19 -20.37 -5.00 -2.73
N ARG A 20 -20.79 -3.99 -1.97
CA ARG A 20 -20.01 -2.74 -1.78
C ARG A 20 -18.69 -2.98 -1.04
N ASN A 21 -18.64 -3.91 -0.09
CA ASN A 21 -17.40 -4.29 0.58
C ASN A 21 -16.42 -5.01 -0.36
N TYR A 22 -16.91 -5.85 -1.28
CA TYR A 22 -16.04 -6.44 -2.32
C TYR A 22 -15.48 -5.38 -3.28
N LEU A 23 -16.30 -4.40 -3.67
CA LEU A 23 -15.82 -3.27 -4.46
C LEU A 23 -14.74 -2.47 -3.70
N LEU A 24 -15.00 -2.13 -2.43
CA LEU A 24 -14.04 -1.46 -1.56
C LEU A 24 -12.72 -2.26 -1.49
N ARG A 25 -12.80 -3.58 -1.27
CA ARG A 25 -11.63 -4.44 -1.20
C ARG A 25 -10.83 -4.45 -2.50
N SER A 26 -11.51 -4.59 -3.64
CA SER A 26 -10.88 -4.54 -4.95
C SER A 26 -10.12 -3.21 -5.18
N LYS A 27 -10.73 -2.08 -4.82
CA LYS A 27 -10.08 -0.76 -4.91
C LYS A 27 -8.86 -0.65 -3.99
N VAL A 28 -8.93 -1.19 -2.77
CA VAL A 28 -7.78 -1.24 -1.85
C VAL A 28 -6.63 -2.04 -2.45
N ASP A 29 -6.92 -3.25 -2.94
CA ASP A 29 -5.90 -4.14 -3.50
C ASP A 29 -5.23 -3.52 -4.75
N GLN A 30 -6.02 -2.85 -5.60
CA GLN A 30 -5.49 -2.10 -6.75
C GLN A 30 -4.55 -0.96 -6.30
N ASN A 31 -4.92 -0.21 -5.26
CA ASN A 31 -4.09 0.87 -4.74
C ASN A 31 -2.80 0.36 -4.09
N ILE A 32 -2.84 -0.78 -3.39
CA ILE A 32 -1.63 -1.42 -2.86
C ILE A 32 -0.68 -1.78 -4.00
N ALA A 33 -1.20 -2.37 -5.08
CA ALA A 33 -0.39 -2.74 -6.24
C ALA A 33 0.27 -1.52 -6.91
N ILE A 34 -0.48 -0.44 -7.15
CA ILE A 34 0.05 0.79 -7.74
C ILE A 34 1.10 1.44 -6.82
N THR A 35 0.81 1.52 -5.52
CA THR A 35 1.74 2.09 -4.53
C THR A 35 3.06 1.32 -4.52
N ASN A 36 2.99 -0.02 -4.51
CA ASN A 36 4.18 -0.87 -4.54
C ASN A 36 4.96 -0.67 -5.85
N SER A 37 4.27 -0.62 -6.99
CA SER A 37 4.88 -0.34 -8.29
C SER A 37 5.64 1.00 -8.29
N ASN A 38 5.02 2.07 -7.77
CA ASN A 38 5.64 3.38 -7.66
C ASN A 38 6.86 3.40 -6.73
N LEU A 39 6.79 2.68 -5.61
CA LEU A 39 7.92 2.52 -4.69
C LEU A 39 9.09 1.79 -5.36
N SER A 40 8.83 0.64 -5.99
CA SER A 40 9.85 -0.12 -6.72
C SER A 40 10.47 0.69 -7.85
N ALA A 41 9.66 1.37 -8.66
CA ALA A 41 10.12 2.19 -9.76
C ALA A 41 10.96 3.39 -9.30
N SER A 42 10.62 3.99 -8.16
CA SER A 42 11.37 5.09 -7.54
C SER A 42 12.72 4.61 -6.98
N PHE A 43 12.71 3.47 -6.27
CA PHE A 43 13.87 2.98 -5.54
C PHE A 43 14.84 2.15 -6.38
N LEU A 44 14.33 1.17 -7.14
CA LEU A 44 15.17 0.31 -7.98
C LEU A 44 15.50 0.98 -9.32
N GLY A 45 14.56 1.69 -9.93
CA GLY A 45 14.79 2.38 -11.19
C GLY A 45 15.50 3.72 -11.00
N ASN A 46 14.73 4.73 -10.59
CA ASN A 46 15.18 6.12 -10.61
C ASN A 46 16.39 6.36 -9.70
N ARG A 47 16.40 5.82 -8.48
CA ARG A 47 17.52 6.02 -7.55
C ARG A 47 18.81 5.36 -8.02
N GLN A 48 18.76 4.17 -8.63
CA GLN A 48 19.97 3.53 -9.18
C GLN A 48 20.58 4.38 -10.30
N MET A 49 19.75 4.86 -11.24
CA MET A 49 20.22 5.73 -12.32
C MET A 49 20.78 7.06 -11.78
N ALA A 50 20.10 7.69 -10.82
CA ALA A 50 20.58 8.91 -10.19
C ALA A 50 21.91 8.70 -9.45
N ASN A 51 22.08 7.57 -8.75
CA ASN A 51 23.33 7.24 -8.07
C ASN A 51 24.47 6.98 -9.07
N HIS A 52 24.19 6.34 -10.21
CA HIS A 52 25.18 6.18 -11.26
C HIS A 52 25.63 7.53 -11.81
N ASN A 53 24.68 8.44 -12.07
CA ASN A 53 25.00 9.81 -12.48
C ASN A 53 25.88 10.53 -11.45
N THR A 54 25.58 10.38 -10.15
CA THR A 54 26.41 10.93 -9.06
C THR A 54 27.84 10.38 -9.10
N ALA A 55 28.03 9.08 -9.35
CA ALA A 55 29.35 8.47 -9.47
C ALA A 55 30.13 8.99 -10.69
N ASP A 56 29.46 9.11 -11.84
CA ASP A 56 30.08 9.67 -13.04
C ASP A 56 30.48 11.14 -12.86
N ILE A 57 29.64 11.96 -12.19
CA ILE A 57 29.98 13.34 -11.86
C ILE A 57 31.22 13.38 -10.96
N LYS A 58 31.28 12.52 -9.94
CA LYS A 58 32.45 12.43 -9.05
C LYS A 58 33.71 12.11 -9.83
N TYR A 59 33.64 11.14 -10.73
CA TYR A 59 34.76 10.78 -11.62
C TYR A 59 35.22 11.97 -12.47
N CYS A 60 34.28 12.66 -13.12
CA CYS A 60 34.59 13.83 -13.95
C CYS A 60 35.25 14.95 -13.12
N LEU A 61 34.74 15.23 -11.92
CA LEU A 61 35.30 16.24 -11.04
C LEU A 61 36.73 15.90 -10.61
N ASN A 62 37.01 14.64 -10.25
CA ASN A 62 38.35 14.22 -9.86
C ASN A 62 39.35 14.39 -11.02
N GLN A 63 38.97 14.03 -12.25
CA GLN A 63 39.81 14.23 -13.44
C GLN A 63 40.13 15.71 -13.71
N ILE A 64 39.15 16.59 -13.49
CA ILE A 64 39.36 18.05 -13.64
C ILE A 64 40.31 18.57 -12.55
N VAL A 65 40.11 18.16 -11.30
CA VAL A 65 40.95 18.59 -10.17
C VAL A 65 42.41 18.19 -10.38
N GLU A 66 42.65 16.93 -10.78
CA GLU A 66 43.98 16.38 -11.01
C GLU A 66 44.78 17.19 -12.05
N LYS A 67 44.10 17.74 -13.06
CA LYS A 67 44.75 18.37 -14.22
C LYS A 67 44.79 19.91 -14.17
N ASN A 68 43.85 20.58 -13.48
CA ASN A 68 43.68 22.04 -13.54
C ASN A 68 43.97 22.81 -12.24
N ILE A 69 44.12 22.14 -11.09
CA ILE A 69 44.21 22.83 -9.80
C ILE A 69 45.64 22.74 -9.24
N THR A 70 46.18 23.89 -8.81
CA THR A 70 47.55 24.00 -8.28
C THR A 70 47.73 23.31 -6.92
N ASP A 71 46.71 23.34 -6.06
CA ASP A 71 46.64 22.59 -4.80
C ASP A 71 45.70 21.39 -4.94
N VAL A 72 46.20 20.36 -5.62
CA VAL A 72 45.45 19.13 -5.94
C VAL A 72 44.97 18.44 -4.65
N SER A 73 45.79 18.40 -3.60
CA SER A 73 45.50 17.69 -2.35
C SER A 73 44.27 18.24 -1.63
N ALA A 74 44.19 19.56 -1.43
CA ALA A 74 43.04 20.17 -0.78
C ALA A 74 41.77 20.05 -1.65
N ALA A 75 41.90 20.16 -2.97
CA ALA A 75 40.77 20.07 -3.89
C ALA A 75 40.18 18.65 -3.99
N GLU A 76 41.01 17.61 -4.05
CA GLU A 76 40.56 16.22 -4.03
C GLU A 76 39.82 15.88 -2.73
N LEU A 77 40.39 16.28 -1.58
CA LEU A 77 39.75 16.08 -0.28
C LEU A 77 38.41 16.82 -0.17
N ASN A 78 38.29 18.00 -0.78
CA ASN A 78 37.03 18.74 -0.83
C ASN A 78 35.97 18.00 -1.67
N VAL A 79 36.35 17.46 -2.84
CA VAL A 79 35.44 16.65 -3.65
C VAL A 79 34.97 15.43 -2.84
N GLU A 80 35.90 14.68 -2.26
CA GLU A 80 35.56 13.52 -1.41
C GLU A 80 34.61 13.88 -0.27
N LEU A 81 34.87 14.98 0.45
CA LEU A 81 34.02 15.44 1.54
C LEU A 81 32.59 15.78 1.08
N ILE A 82 32.42 16.41 -0.08
CA ILE A 82 31.10 16.74 -0.64
C ILE A 82 30.30 15.46 -0.89
N PHE A 83 30.90 14.46 -1.54
CA PHE A 83 30.23 13.19 -1.85
C PHE A 83 29.99 12.34 -0.60
N LEU A 84 30.90 12.35 0.37
CA LEU A 84 30.70 11.69 1.67
C LEU A 84 29.51 12.27 2.43
N LYS A 85 29.41 13.61 2.52
CA LYS A 85 28.26 14.30 3.14
C LYS A 85 26.96 13.96 2.42
N HIS A 86 26.99 13.91 1.09
CA HIS A 86 25.82 13.52 0.29
C HIS A 86 25.40 12.07 0.60
N GLN A 87 26.34 11.13 0.59
CA GLN A 87 26.07 9.72 0.85
C GLN A 87 25.55 9.47 2.27
N GLN A 88 26.11 10.14 3.27
CA GLN A 88 25.62 10.08 4.65
C GLN A 88 24.14 10.49 4.74
N LYS A 89 23.77 11.60 4.08
CA LYS A 89 22.38 12.07 4.01
C LYS A 89 21.46 11.06 3.32
N LEU A 90 21.91 10.44 2.23
CA LEU A 90 21.16 9.42 1.51
C LEU A 90 20.95 8.13 2.32
N ASN A 91 21.96 7.73 3.10
CA ASN A 91 21.89 6.57 3.99
C ASN A 91 20.92 6.80 5.14
N LYS A 92 20.96 7.98 5.78
CA LYS A 92 19.98 8.36 6.82
C LYS A 92 18.55 8.26 6.29
N ARG A 93 18.28 8.87 5.14
CA ARG A 93 16.95 8.81 4.50
C ARG A 93 16.52 7.40 4.09
N LEU A 94 17.48 6.55 3.72
CA LEU A 94 17.18 5.16 3.39
C LEU A 94 16.66 4.41 4.62
N VAL A 95 17.32 4.57 5.76
CA VAL A 95 16.88 3.94 7.02
C VAL A 95 15.50 4.46 7.43
N GLU A 96 15.28 5.78 7.40
CA GLU A 96 13.99 6.40 7.74
C GLU A 96 12.85 5.86 6.85
N ASN A 97 13.08 5.76 5.53
CA ASN A 97 12.10 5.22 4.61
C ASN A 97 11.85 3.72 4.84
N SER A 98 12.90 2.94 5.12
CA SER A 98 12.76 1.51 5.42
C SER A 98 11.95 1.27 6.70
N GLN A 99 12.13 2.10 7.73
CA GLN A 99 11.32 2.02 8.95
C GLN A 99 9.83 2.25 8.66
N ALA A 100 9.49 3.24 7.84
CA ALA A 100 8.10 3.47 7.44
C ALA A 100 7.50 2.27 6.67
N LEU A 101 8.30 1.61 5.81
CA LEU A 101 7.86 0.40 5.10
C LEU A 101 7.69 -0.80 6.04
N ILE A 102 8.56 -0.96 7.04
CA ILE A 102 8.40 -2.00 8.07
C ILE A 102 7.07 -1.84 8.79
N SER A 103 6.74 -0.61 9.24
CA SER A 103 5.46 -0.34 9.88
C SER A 103 4.25 -0.61 8.96
N ALA A 104 4.38 -0.36 7.66
CA ALA A 104 3.32 -0.69 6.70
C ALA A 104 3.16 -2.22 6.53
N LEU A 105 4.27 -2.97 6.51
CA LEU A 105 4.25 -4.43 6.44
C LEU A 105 3.58 -5.05 7.68
N GLU A 106 3.89 -4.53 8.87
CA GLU A 106 3.23 -4.97 10.12
C GLU A 106 1.71 -4.78 10.06
N GLN A 107 1.24 -3.65 9.52
CA GLN A 107 -0.20 -3.42 9.34
C GLN A 107 -0.84 -4.38 8.34
N LEU A 108 -0.14 -4.72 7.25
CA LEU A 108 -0.61 -5.71 6.27
C LEU A 108 -0.67 -7.11 6.87
N GLN A 109 0.31 -7.50 7.68
CA GLN A 109 0.31 -8.78 8.40
C GLN A 109 -0.85 -8.87 9.38
N GLN A 110 -1.10 -7.82 10.16
CA GLN A 110 -2.26 -7.78 11.06
C GLN A 110 -3.59 -7.87 10.30
N ALA A 111 -3.69 -7.23 9.13
CA ALA A 111 -4.88 -7.34 8.29
C ALA A 111 -5.08 -8.78 7.79
N HIS A 112 -4.00 -9.46 7.40
CA HIS A 112 -4.02 -10.87 6.98
C HIS A 112 -4.47 -11.79 8.12
N GLU A 113 -3.93 -11.63 9.33
CA GLU A 113 -4.33 -12.40 10.51
C GLU A 113 -5.83 -12.26 10.82
N ARG A 114 -6.37 -11.02 10.71
CA ARG A 114 -7.80 -10.79 10.90
C ARG A 114 -8.66 -11.51 9.86
N VAL A 115 -8.22 -11.56 8.60
CA VAL A 115 -8.91 -12.31 7.55
C VAL A 115 -8.90 -13.81 7.85
N MET A 116 -7.76 -14.36 8.29
CA MET A 116 -7.67 -15.76 8.70
C MET A 116 -8.64 -16.08 9.84
N LYS A 117 -8.68 -15.23 10.87
CA LYS A 117 -9.63 -15.38 11.97
C LYS A 117 -11.10 -15.34 11.49
N THR A 118 -11.45 -14.43 10.60
CA THR A 118 -12.81 -14.39 10.02
C THR A 118 -13.13 -15.65 9.21
N ASN A 119 -12.16 -16.24 8.51
CA ASN A 119 -12.35 -17.51 7.82
C ASN A 119 -12.62 -18.66 8.81
N GLU A 120 -11.90 -18.70 9.93
CA GLU A 120 -12.15 -19.68 11.01
C GLU A 120 -13.53 -19.52 11.65
N GLU A 121 -13.98 -18.28 11.85
CA GLU A 121 -15.32 -17.96 12.33
C GLU A 121 -16.40 -18.49 11.37
N ILE A 122 -16.20 -18.35 10.05
CA ILE A 122 -17.09 -18.90 9.03
C ILE A 122 -17.13 -20.44 9.10
N VAL A 123 -15.96 -21.09 9.19
CA VAL A 123 -15.89 -22.56 9.28
C VAL A 123 -16.59 -23.06 10.53
N THR A 124 -16.35 -22.40 11.67
CA THR A 124 -16.98 -22.76 12.95
C THR A 124 -18.49 -22.57 12.91
N PHE A 125 -18.97 -21.47 12.31
CA PHE A 125 -20.40 -21.24 12.12
C PHE A 125 -21.01 -22.35 11.23
N ASN A 126 -20.38 -22.67 10.11
CA ASN A 126 -20.86 -23.72 9.20
C ASN A 126 -20.93 -25.08 9.88
N LEU A 127 -19.92 -25.46 10.66
CA LEU A 127 -19.90 -26.72 11.42
C LEU A 127 -21.06 -26.80 12.41
N LYS A 128 -21.26 -25.75 13.23
CA LYS A 128 -22.40 -25.68 14.16
C LYS A 128 -23.74 -25.81 13.44
N MET A 129 -23.87 -25.19 12.27
CA MET A 129 -25.12 -25.28 11.50
C MET A 129 -25.35 -26.67 10.90
N LEU A 130 -24.29 -27.39 10.50
CA LEU A 130 -24.39 -28.78 10.02
C LEU A 130 -24.78 -29.74 11.15
N GLU A 131 -24.20 -29.56 12.34
CA GLU A 131 -24.58 -30.32 13.54
C GLU A 131 -26.06 -30.11 13.88
N ALA A 132 -26.50 -28.84 13.96
CA ALA A 132 -27.89 -28.51 14.20
C ALA A 132 -28.83 -29.07 13.11
N THR A 133 -28.41 -29.03 11.85
CA THR A 133 -29.18 -29.62 10.74
C THR A 133 -29.34 -31.13 10.91
N SER A 134 -28.27 -31.82 11.33
CA SER A 134 -28.29 -33.26 11.58
C SER A 134 -29.22 -33.61 12.74
N GLU A 135 -29.19 -32.80 13.82
CA GLU A 135 -30.10 -32.95 14.96
C GLU A 135 -31.56 -32.80 14.53
N ILE A 136 -31.88 -31.76 13.75
CA ILE A 136 -33.25 -31.52 13.22
C ILE A 136 -33.74 -32.71 12.41
N ILE A 137 -32.90 -33.27 11.54
CA ILE A 137 -33.26 -34.44 10.73
C ILE A 137 -33.56 -35.66 11.61
N SER A 138 -32.89 -35.78 12.77
CA SER A 138 -33.06 -36.91 13.68
C SER A 138 -34.23 -36.77 14.66
N SER A 139 -34.58 -35.54 15.04
CA SER A 139 -35.55 -35.26 16.10
C SER A 139 -36.85 -34.62 15.60
N ASP A 140 -36.90 -34.18 14.34
CA ASP A 140 -37.94 -33.35 13.75
C ASP A 140 -38.19 -32.01 14.49
N GLU A 141 -37.26 -31.60 15.36
CA GLU A 141 -37.34 -30.34 16.10
C GLU A 141 -36.05 -29.52 16.01
N MET A 142 -36.17 -28.19 16.05
CA MET A 142 -35.03 -27.27 16.10
C MET A 142 -34.23 -27.43 17.41
N PRO A 143 -32.89 -27.31 17.47
CA PRO A 143 -32.18 -27.39 18.74
C PRO A 143 -32.65 -26.29 19.70
N ILE A 144 -32.86 -26.63 20.99
CA ILE A 144 -33.35 -25.68 22.01
C ILE A 144 -32.59 -24.33 21.99
N PRO A 145 -31.24 -24.31 21.89
CA PRO A 145 -30.49 -23.04 21.86
C PRO A 145 -30.77 -22.14 20.65
N MET A 146 -31.38 -22.67 19.58
CA MET A 146 -31.73 -21.92 18.37
C MET A 146 -33.20 -21.47 18.37
N ARG A 147 -34.03 -21.95 19.30
CA ARG A 147 -35.45 -21.57 19.43
C ARG A 147 -35.55 -20.23 20.13
N LEU A 148 -35.77 -19.16 19.37
CA LEU A 148 -36.08 -17.83 19.90
C LEU A 148 -37.58 -17.57 19.85
N ASP A 149 -38.07 -16.83 20.84
CA ASP A 149 -39.44 -16.31 20.79
C ASP A 149 -39.56 -15.09 19.85
N MET A 150 -40.80 -14.66 19.57
CA MET A 150 -41.05 -13.57 18.63
C MET A 150 -40.50 -12.20 19.07
N ASN A 151 -40.44 -11.94 20.38
CA ASN A 151 -39.87 -10.71 20.91
C ASN A 151 -38.34 -10.72 20.81
N GLU A 152 -37.72 -11.86 21.09
CA GLU A 152 -36.29 -12.08 20.92
C GLU A 152 -35.88 -11.92 19.44
N ILE A 153 -36.62 -12.55 18.52
CA ILE A 153 -36.38 -12.39 17.07
C ILE A 153 -36.51 -10.91 16.67
N SER A 154 -37.55 -10.21 17.14
CA SER A 154 -37.72 -8.77 16.85
C SER A 154 -36.55 -7.93 17.36
N THR A 155 -36.04 -8.25 18.54
CA THR A 155 -34.89 -7.55 19.14
C THR A 155 -33.61 -7.79 18.34
N GLU A 156 -33.34 -9.02 17.91
CA GLU A 156 -32.17 -9.34 17.10
C GLU A 156 -32.23 -8.70 15.71
N VAL A 157 -33.40 -8.70 15.07
CA VAL A 157 -33.62 -8.01 13.79
C VAL A 157 -33.36 -6.51 13.92
N GLU A 158 -33.81 -5.87 15.02
CA GLU A 158 -33.51 -4.45 15.28
C GLU A 158 -32.02 -4.17 15.45
N LYS A 159 -31.29 -5.05 16.13
CA LYS A 159 -29.83 -4.93 16.27
C LYS A 159 -29.15 -5.01 14.91
N ILE A 160 -29.56 -5.95 14.06
CA ILE A 160 -29.04 -6.11 12.69
C ILE A 160 -29.34 -4.86 11.86
N GLU A 161 -30.58 -4.36 11.88
CA GLU A 161 -30.99 -3.15 11.14
C GLU A 161 -30.16 -1.92 11.56
N LYS A 162 -29.97 -1.71 12.87
CA LYS A 162 -29.12 -0.63 13.41
C LYS A 162 -27.66 -0.81 13.01
N GLY A 163 -27.14 -2.04 13.07
CA GLY A 163 -25.79 -2.39 12.66
C GLY A 163 -25.55 -2.07 11.17
N CYS A 164 -26.51 -2.41 10.31
CA CYS A 164 -26.44 -2.12 8.88
C CYS A 164 -26.29 -0.62 8.62
N LEU A 165 -27.08 0.24 9.26
CA LEU A 165 -27.01 1.69 9.07
C LEU A 165 -25.63 2.27 9.43
N LEU A 166 -25.00 1.75 10.48
CA LEU A 166 -23.66 2.17 10.89
C LEU A 166 -22.60 1.67 9.90
N SER A 167 -22.70 0.42 9.46
CA SER A 167 -21.80 -0.17 8.47
C SER A 167 -21.87 0.56 7.13
N ASP A 168 -23.05 0.95 6.65
CA ASP A 168 -23.20 1.67 5.38
C ASP A 168 -22.43 2.99 5.33
N LYS A 169 -22.48 3.76 6.43
CA LYS A 169 -21.74 5.00 6.57
C LYS A 169 -20.23 4.75 6.55
N ARG A 170 -19.76 3.69 7.23
CA ARG A 170 -18.34 3.31 7.25
C ARG A 170 -17.84 2.85 5.89
N ILE A 171 -18.63 2.03 5.18
CA ILE A 171 -18.32 1.57 3.83
C ILE A 171 -18.19 2.78 2.90
N GLN A 172 -19.16 3.70 2.93
CA GLN A 172 -19.13 4.87 2.06
C GLN A 172 -17.90 5.75 2.33
N LYS A 173 -17.61 6.03 3.61
CA LYS A 173 -16.42 6.79 4.00
C LYS A 173 -15.13 6.12 3.51
N SER A 174 -15.03 4.80 3.66
CA SER A 174 -13.85 4.04 3.25
C SER A 174 -13.66 4.03 1.74
N ILE A 175 -14.75 3.93 0.97
CA ILE A 175 -14.70 4.03 -0.50
C ILE A 175 -14.15 5.41 -0.91
N THR A 176 -14.68 6.50 -0.35
CA THR A 176 -14.20 7.85 -0.63
C THR A 176 -12.71 8.01 -0.30
N GLN A 177 -12.27 7.50 0.85
CA GLN A 177 -10.85 7.54 1.22
C GLN A 177 -9.95 6.79 0.24
N VAL A 178 -10.39 5.62 -0.25
CA VAL A 178 -9.62 4.85 -1.23
C VAL A 178 -9.61 5.51 -2.60
N ASP A 179 -10.68 6.19 -2.99
CA ASP A 179 -10.73 6.98 -4.22
C ASP A 179 -9.75 8.17 -4.16
N GLU A 180 -9.67 8.87 -3.02
CA GLU A 180 -8.67 9.93 -2.79
C GLU A 180 -7.23 9.40 -2.89
N ILE A 181 -6.97 8.21 -2.32
CA ILE A 181 -5.66 7.55 -2.46
C ILE A 181 -5.38 7.20 -3.92
N SER A 182 -6.38 6.79 -4.68
CA SER A 182 -6.25 6.46 -6.12
C SER A 182 -5.78 7.67 -6.93
N VAL A 183 -6.43 8.82 -6.73
CA VAL A 183 -6.05 10.08 -7.40
C VAL A 183 -4.62 10.50 -7.01
N LYS A 184 -4.25 10.35 -5.73
CA LYS A 184 -2.91 10.64 -5.27
C LYS A 184 -1.87 9.71 -5.92
N ASN A 185 -2.20 8.42 -6.05
CA ASN A 185 -1.35 7.44 -6.69
C ASN A 185 -1.11 7.75 -8.17
N GLU A 186 -2.12 8.19 -8.91
CA GLU A 186 -1.97 8.66 -10.29
C GLU A 186 -1.02 9.86 -10.39
N THR A 187 -1.21 10.84 -9.49
CA THR A 187 -0.35 12.03 -9.42
C THR A 187 1.12 11.65 -9.15
N LEU A 188 1.36 10.79 -8.15
CA LEU A 188 2.70 10.32 -7.82
C LEU A 188 3.33 9.50 -8.95
N SER A 189 2.55 8.70 -9.68
CA SER A 189 3.02 7.95 -10.84
C SER A 189 3.50 8.89 -11.95
N LYS A 190 2.77 9.97 -12.20
CA LYS A 190 3.16 11.01 -13.16
C LYS A 190 4.45 11.71 -12.73
N GLU A 191 4.52 12.18 -11.49
CA GLU A 191 5.72 12.82 -10.94
C GLU A 191 6.96 11.93 -11.01
N LEU A 192 6.79 10.62 -10.81
CA LEU A 192 7.85 9.64 -10.91
C LEU A 192 8.43 9.56 -12.33
N ASN A 193 7.57 9.62 -13.35
CA ASN A 193 7.99 9.64 -14.76
C ASN A 193 8.70 10.96 -15.09
N ASP A 194 8.16 12.10 -14.67
CA ASP A 194 8.80 13.41 -14.88
C ASP A 194 10.19 13.47 -14.23
N LYS A 195 10.36 12.88 -13.04
CA LYS A 195 11.66 12.76 -12.37
C LYS A 195 12.60 11.83 -13.14
N ARG A 196 12.10 10.72 -13.69
CA ARG A 196 12.90 9.79 -14.51
C ARG A 196 13.46 10.49 -15.75
N GLU A 197 12.65 11.28 -16.45
CA GLU A 197 13.12 12.05 -17.60
C GLU A 197 14.22 13.05 -17.24
N LYS A 198 14.09 13.73 -16.09
CA LYS A 198 15.15 14.63 -15.60
C LYS A 198 16.44 13.89 -15.32
N ILE A 199 16.38 12.68 -14.76
CA ILE A 199 17.55 11.83 -14.51
C ILE A 199 18.21 11.40 -15.83
N LEU A 200 17.42 11.05 -16.84
CA LEU A 200 17.92 10.70 -18.17
C LEU A 200 18.62 11.89 -18.86
N LYS A 201 17.99 13.07 -18.87
CA LYS A 201 18.60 14.30 -19.40
C LYS A 201 19.90 14.67 -18.66
N ASN A 202 19.94 14.44 -17.34
CA ASN A 202 21.15 14.63 -16.56
C ASN A 202 22.24 13.63 -16.97
N ARG A 203 21.88 12.37 -17.24
CA ARG A 203 22.82 11.34 -17.71
C ARG A 203 23.43 11.69 -19.06
N GLU A 204 22.62 12.15 -20.02
CA GLU A 204 23.09 12.58 -21.35
C GLU A 204 24.13 13.70 -21.22
N ARG A 205 23.83 14.72 -20.40
CA ARG A 205 24.77 15.82 -20.14
C ARG A 205 26.09 15.33 -19.53
N ILE A 206 26.03 14.41 -18.57
CA ILE A 206 27.24 13.84 -17.95
C ILE A 206 28.05 13.04 -18.98
N ALA A 207 27.40 12.28 -19.85
CA ALA A 207 28.07 11.54 -20.90
C ALA A 207 28.82 12.49 -21.86
N SER A 208 28.21 13.62 -22.24
CA SER A 208 28.88 14.66 -23.04
C SER A 208 30.11 15.23 -22.32
N VAL A 209 29.97 15.64 -21.05
CA VAL A 209 31.10 16.16 -20.26
C VAL A 209 32.24 15.14 -20.18
N ARG A 210 31.91 13.86 -19.99
CA ARG A 210 32.91 12.78 -19.93
C ARG A 210 33.62 12.58 -21.27
N ALA A 211 32.90 12.69 -22.39
CA ALA A 211 33.50 12.62 -23.73
C ALA A 211 34.47 13.79 -23.95
N ASP A 212 34.05 15.01 -23.63
CA ASP A 212 34.89 16.21 -23.75
C ASP A 212 36.15 16.07 -22.88
N LEU A 213 36.02 15.56 -21.65
CA LEU A 213 37.15 15.28 -20.76
C LEU A 213 38.13 14.27 -21.36
N SER A 214 37.64 13.22 -22.03
CA SER A 214 38.52 12.20 -22.63
C SER A 214 39.39 12.74 -23.77
N VAL A 215 38.92 13.79 -24.46
CA VAL A 215 39.71 14.50 -25.48
C VAL A 215 40.64 15.51 -24.81
N TRP A 216 40.17 16.20 -23.77
CA TRP A 216 40.93 17.22 -23.05
C TRP A 216 42.10 16.66 -22.22
N THR A 217 42.03 15.42 -21.74
CA THR A 217 43.09 14.79 -20.92
C THR A 217 44.16 14.07 -21.73
N GLN A 218 44.01 13.95 -23.06
CA GLN A 218 45.05 13.52 -24.00
C GLN A 218 46.08 14.63 -24.21
#